data_AF-A0A7Y7P4E9-F1
#
_entry.id   AF-A0A7Y7P4E9-F1
#
_cell.length_a   1.000
_cell.length_b   1.000
_cell.length_c   1.000
_cell.angle_alpha   90.00
_cell.angle_beta   90.00
_cell.angle_gamma   90.00
#
_symmetry.space_group_name_H-M   'P 1'
#
loop_
_entity.id
_entity.type
_entity.pdbx_description
1 polymer ?
#
loop_
_entity_poly.entity_id
_entity_poly.type
_entity_poly.pdbx_seq_one_letter_code
_entity_poly.pdbx_strand_id
1 'polypeptide(L)'
;MRTLILYGIMLFSFFGCKAQENITASYIGYQYKETKNNSFIKRELLFVEKRDTLRINIRMPFNIQKPQIVNPGIFYNCHLKENTVYTITLKKICVSDIPEAFNSYYKTNTISDRKDCSKFTEIEKNTDYKYTGNYGKYVDINNVLYEIIGLSPDDGCAFH
;
A
#
# COMPACT_ATOMS: atom_id res chain seq x y z
N MET A 1 37.62 24.05 29.66
CA MET A 1 37.05 23.48 28.41
C MET A 1 36.45 22.10 28.69
N ARG A 2 35.31 22.03 29.39
CA ARG A 2 34.67 20.75 29.74
C ARG A 2 33.14 20.73 29.57
N THR A 3 32.58 21.79 28.99
CA THR A 3 31.12 22.02 28.89
C THR A 3 30.59 21.96 27.46
N LEU A 4 31.42 21.61 26.48
CA LEU A 4 30.99 21.50 25.06
C LEU A 4 30.69 20.06 24.61
N ILE A 5 30.98 19.05 25.44
CA ILE A 5 30.81 17.63 25.06
C ILE A 5 29.37 17.14 25.30
N LEU A 6 28.58 17.85 26.11
CA LEU A 6 27.19 17.47 26.43
C LEU A 6 26.15 17.84 25.36
N TYR A 7 26.52 18.66 24.36
CA TYR A 7 25.62 18.98 23.25
C TYR A 7 25.80 18.07 22.02
N GLY A 8 26.75 17.13 22.04
CA GLY A 8 27.00 16.21 20.92
C GLY A 8 26.09 14.97 20.86
N ILE A 9 25.34 14.68 21.93
CA ILE A 9 24.60 13.41 22.05
C ILE A 9 23.08 13.58 21.86
N MET A 10 22.56 14.81 21.78
CA MET A 10 21.12 15.05 21.58
C MET A 10 20.74 15.39 20.14
N LEU A 11 21.53 14.95 19.15
CA LEU A 11 21.26 15.23 17.72
C LEU A 11 20.94 14.00 16.85
N PHE A 12 20.82 12.80 17.44
CA PHE A 12 20.62 11.56 16.66
C PHE A 12 19.37 10.74 17.02
N SER A 13 18.39 11.35 17.71
CA SER A 13 17.14 10.65 18.09
C SER A 13 15.96 10.89 17.14
N PHE A 14 16.13 11.68 16.07
CA PHE A 14 15.10 11.89 15.03
C PHE A 14 15.34 11.03 13.79
N PHE A 15 15.92 9.83 13.94
CA PHE A 15 15.77 8.82 12.90
C PHE A 15 14.30 8.41 12.88
N GLY A 16 13.62 8.86 11.81
CA GLY A 16 12.20 8.67 11.59
C GLY A 16 11.81 7.20 11.74
N CYS A 17 11.25 6.88 12.91
CA CYS A 17 10.51 5.64 13.08
C CYS A 17 9.35 5.71 12.09
N LYS A 18 9.42 4.95 10.99
CA LYS A 18 8.27 4.78 10.09
C LYS A 18 7.17 4.16 10.94
N ALA A 19 6.18 4.97 11.31
CA ALA A 19 5.09 4.55 12.19
C ALA A 19 4.42 3.30 11.61
N GLN A 20 4.43 2.23 12.40
CA GLN A 20 3.65 1.05 12.11
C GLN A 20 2.26 1.23 12.70
N GLU A 21 1.25 0.84 11.94
CA GLU A 21 -0.16 0.97 12.29
C GLU A 21 -0.81 -0.41 12.19
N ASN A 22 -1.57 -0.78 13.22
CA ASN A 22 -2.35 -2.02 13.23
C ASN A 22 -3.82 -1.67 13.03
N ILE A 23 -4.43 -2.28 12.03
CA ILE A 23 -5.86 -2.15 11.74
C ILE A 23 -6.51 -3.50 12.02
N THR A 24 -7.54 -3.53 12.87
CA THR A 24 -8.33 -4.75 13.09
C THR A 24 -9.77 -4.53 12.63
N ALA A 25 -10.18 -5.20 11.56
CA ALA A 25 -11.50 -4.99 10.96
C ALA A 25 -12.02 -6.26 10.24
N SER A 26 -13.33 -6.36 10.09
CA SER A 26 -13.97 -7.48 9.39
C SER A 26 -13.94 -7.27 7.88
N TYR A 27 -13.38 -8.21 7.12
CA TYR A 27 -13.38 -8.16 5.67
C TYR A 27 -14.76 -8.54 5.11
N ILE A 28 -15.35 -7.66 4.30
CA ILE A 28 -16.71 -7.87 3.75
C ILE A 28 -16.74 -7.99 2.22
N GLY A 29 -15.58 -7.94 1.56
CA GLY A 29 -15.48 -8.13 0.11
C GLY A 29 -14.64 -7.07 -0.58
N TYR A 30 -14.76 -7.00 -1.91
CA TYR A 30 -14.00 -6.05 -2.72
C TYR A 30 -14.81 -5.57 -3.92
N GLN A 31 -14.40 -4.45 -4.48
CA GLN A 31 -14.89 -3.97 -5.78
C GLN A 31 -13.74 -3.45 -6.63
N TYR A 32 -13.91 -3.56 -7.95
CA TYR A 32 -12.97 -2.97 -8.90
C TYR A 32 -13.45 -1.58 -9.33
N LYS A 33 -12.50 -0.66 -9.47
CA LYS A 33 -12.71 0.70 -9.96
C LYS A 33 -11.61 1.05 -10.95
N GLU A 34 -11.95 1.89 -11.91
CA GLU A 34 -10.97 2.46 -12.84
C GLU A 34 -9.96 3.34 -12.09
N THR A 35 -8.80 3.52 -12.70
CA THR A 35 -7.76 4.44 -12.24
C THR A 35 -7.54 5.55 -13.28
N LYS A 36 -6.66 6.51 -12.98
CA LYS A 36 -6.23 7.52 -13.97
C LYS A 36 -5.16 7.00 -14.95
N ASN A 37 -5.01 5.68 -15.05
CA ASN A 37 -4.14 4.98 -15.99
C ASN A 37 -4.87 3.76 -16.55
N ASN A 38 -5.08 3.72 -17.85
CA ASN A 38 -5.78 2.63 -18.54
C ASN A 38 -5.12 1.25 -18.42
N SER A 39 -3.85 1.20 -18.00
CA SER A 39 -3.11 -0.04 -17.76
C SER A 39 -3.16 -0.50 -16.29
N PHE A 40 -3.98 0.13 -15.45
CA PHE A 40 -4.19 -0.25 -14.06
C PHE A 40 -5.67 -0.22 -13.65
N ILE A 41 -6.01 -1.15 -12.77
CA ILE A 41 -7.30 -1.19 -12.07
C ILE A 41 -7.08 -1.05 -10.56
N LYS A 42 -8.02 -0.40 -9.88
CA LYS A 42 -8.05 -0.31 -8.43
C LYS A 42 -8.93 -1.43 -7.89
N ARG A 43 -8.38 -2.30 -7.07
CA ARG A 43 -9.14 -3.23 -6.22
C ARG A 43 -9.30 -2.59 -4.86
N GLU A 44 -10.50 -2.12 -4.58
CA GLU A 44 -10.88 -1.55 -3.29
C GLU A 44 -11.40 -2.67 -2.39
N LEU A 45 -10.61 -3.00 -1.36
CA LEU A 45 -10.99 -3.92 -0.31
C LEU A 45 -11.83 -3.19 0.73
N LEU A 46 -12.92 -3.81 1.13
CA LEU A 46 -13.90 -3.25 2.05
C LEU A 46 -13.80 -3.96 3.39
N PHE A 47 -13.56 -3.17 4.43
CA PHE A 47 -13.52 -3.65 5.81
C PHE A 47 -14.52 -2.87 6.66
N VAL A 48 -15.15 -3.54 7.62
CA VAL A 48 -16.02 -2.90 8.61
C VAL A 48 -15.30 -2.86 9.95
N GLU A 49 -15.14 -1.65 10.46
CA GLU A 49 -14.67 -1.40 11.82
C GLU A 49 -15.82 -0.76 12.61
N LYS A 50 -16.41 -1.52 13.54
CA LYS A 50 -17.58 -1.11 14.34
C LYS A 50 -18.79 -0.73 13.46
N ARG A 51 -18.85 0.52 12.98
CA ARG A 51 -19.92 1.08 12.14
C ARG A 51 -19.41 1.82 10.89
N ASP A 52 -18.09 1.97 10.75
CA ASP A 52 -17.49 2.64 9.60
C ASP A 52 -16.91 1.62 8.61
N THR A 53 -16.92 2.01 7.33
CA THR A 53 -16.29 1.22 6.27
C THR A 53 -14.90 1.78 5.97
N LEU A 54 -13.88 1.01 6.30
CA LEU A 54 -12.51 1.24 5.86
C LEU A 54 -12.34 0.72 4.44
N ARG A 55 -11.69 1.52 3.59
CA ARG A 55 -11.39 1.19 2.20
C ARG A 55 -9.88 1.14 2.02
N ILE A 56 -9.37 -0.03 1.67
CA ILE A 56 -7.96 -0.26 1.37
C ILE A 56 -7.82 -0.52 -0.11
N ASN A 57 -7.05 0.30 -0.81
CA ASN A 57 -6.93 0.22 -2.26
C ASN A 57 -5.63 -0.49 -2.65
N ILE A 58 -5.72 -1.41 -3.60
CA ILE A 58 -4.58 -2.00 -4.29
C ILE A 58 -4.64 -1.56 -5.75
N ARG A 59 -3.53 -1.06 -6.30
CA ARG A 59 -3.41 -0.69 -7.71
C ARG A 59 -2.72 -1.83 -8.46
N MET A 60 -3.47 -2.52 -9.31
CA MET A 60 -3.02 -3.72 -10.00
C MET A 60 -2.94 -3.50 -11.51
N PRO A 61 -1.96 -4.11 -12.18
CA PRO A 61 -1.91 -4.18 -13.64
C PRO A 61 -3.23 -4.67 -14.23
N PHE A 62 -3.67 -4.01 -15.30
CA PHE A 62 -4.85 -4.40 -16.06
C PHE A 62 -4.58 -4.24 -17.55
N ASN A 63 -4.88 -5.28 -18.32
CA ASN A 63 -4.80 -5.22 -19.78
C ASN A 63 -6.21 -4.98 -20.35
N ILE A 64 -6.48 -3.78 -20.85
CA ILE A 64 -7.81 -3.45 -21.39
C ILE A 64 -8.12 -4.18 -22.72
N GLN A 65 -7.09 -4.54 -23.49
CA GLN A 65 -7.27 -5.26 -24.76
C GLN A 65 -7.57 -6.74 -24.54
N LYS A 66 -7.08 -7.30 -23.43
CA LYS A 66 -7.37 -8.66 -22.97
C LYS A 66 -7.74 -8.56 -21.51
N PRO A 67 -9.03 -8.34 -21.16
CA PRO A 67 -9.46 -8.03 -19.80
C PRO A 67 -9.12 -9.20 -18.86
N GLN A 68 -7.91 -9.14 -18.33
CA GLN A 68 -7.30 -10.12 -17.45
C GLN A 68 -6.76 -9.35 -16.26
N ILE A 69 -7.31 -9.67 -15.10
CA ILE A 69 -6.81 -9.19 -13.82
C ILE A 69 -5.96 -10.32 -13.26
N VAL A 70 -4.65 -10.11 -13.23
CA VAL A 70 -3.77 -10.97 -12.42
C VAL A 70 -3.97 -10.51 -10.98
N ASN A 71 -4.67 -11.31 -10.18
CA ASN A 71 -4.93 -11.02 -8.76
C ASN A 71 -3.95 -11.81 -7.89
N PRO A 72 -2.78 -11.26 -7.53
CA PRO A 72 -1.78 -11.94 -6.71
C PRO A 72 -2.12 -11.92 -5.21
N GLY A 73 -3.41 -11.89 -4.86
CA GLY A 73 -3.84 -11.70 -3.46
C GLY A 73 -3.31 -10.38 -2.86
N ILE A 74 -3.21 -10.37 -1.53
CA ILE A 74 -2.57 -9.31 -0.73
C ILE A 74 -1.40 -9.89 0.05
N PHE A 75 -0.46 -9.07 0.52
CA PHE A 75 0.58 -9.51 1.46
C PHE A 75 1.22 -10.88 1.10
N TYR A 76 1.82 -10.99 -0.08
CA TYR A 76 2.36 -12.27 -0.59
C TYR A 76 1.27 -13.34 -0.83
N ASN A 77 0.37 -13.10 -1.80
CA ASN A 77 -0.62 -14.08 -2.26
C ASN A 77 -1.67 -14.53 -1.22
N CYS A 78 -1.94 -13.72 -0.20
CA CYS A 78 -3.04 -13.96 0.72
C CYS A 78 -4.39 -13.64 0.07
N HIS A 79 -5.30 -14.62 0.11
CA HIS A 79 -6.69 -14.44 -0.29
C HIS A 79 -7.58 -14.31 0.93
N LEU A 80 -8.13 -13.11 1.13
CA LEU A 80 -9.02 -12.83 2.25
C LEU A 80 -10.36 -13.57 2.12
N LYS A 81 -10.89 -14.05 3.24
CA LYS A 81 -12.19 -14.68 3.36
C LYS A 81 -13.20 -13.68 3.90
N GLU A 82 -14.35 -13.55 3.26
CA GLU A 82 -15.42 -12.67 3.74
C GLU A 82 -15.88 -13.07 5.14
N ASN A 83 -16.39 -12.10 5.89
CA ASN A 83 -16.85 -12.23 7.28
C ASN A 83 -15.76 -12.69 8.26
N THR A 84 -14.48 -12.51 7.91
CA THR A 84 -13.34 -12.81 8.78
C THR A 84 -12.73 -11.52 9.30
N VAL A 85 -12.43 -11.49 10.60
CA VAL A 85 -11.72 -10.37 11.24
C VAL A 85 -10.23 -10.50 10.97
N TYR A 86 -9.65 -9.50 10.33
CA TYR A 86 -8.23 -9.43 10.06
C TYR A 86 -7.57 -8.32 10.88
N THR A 87 -6.40 -8.62 11.42
CA THR A 87 -5.41 -7.64 11.86
C THR A 87 -4.37 -7.45 10.77
N ILE A 88 -4.29 -6.25 10.21
CA ILE A 88 -3.35 -5.86 9.15
C ILE A 88 -2.33 -4.91 9.78
N THR A 89 -1.05 -5.28 9.70
CA THR A 89 0.06 -4.42 10.11
C THR A 89 0.58 -3.67 8.91
N LEU A 90 0.48 -2.35 8.97
CA LEU A 90 0.85 -1.42 7.91
C LEU A 90 2.07 -0.61 8.32
N LYS A 91 2.93 -0.31 7.36
CA LYS A 91 4.05 0.60 7.52
C LYS A 91 3.93 1.72 6.50
N LYS A 92 3.92 2.97 6.94
CA LYS A 92 3.97 4.11 6.03
C LYS A 92 5.26 4.08 5.20
N ILE A 93 5.12 4.24 3.89
CA ILE A 93 6.25 4.28 2.96
C ILE A 93 6.13 5.47 2.02
N CYS A 94 7.27 5.96 1.52
CA CYS A 94 7.32 6.90 0.42
C CYS A 94 7.21 6.16 -0.91
N VAL A 95 6.79 6.85 -1.98
CA VAL A 95 6.82 6.31 -3.35
C VAL A 95 8.24 5.88 -3.76
N SER A 96 9.27 6.54 -3.24
CA SER A 96 10.68 6.17 -3.46
C SER A 96 11.04 4.78 -2.93
N ASP A 97 10.34 4.29 -1.90
CA ASP A 97 10.60 2.98 -1.28
C ASP A 97 10.14 1.80 -2.15
N ILE A 98 9.25 2.04 -3.11
CA ILE A 98 8.81 0.99 -4.05
C ILE A 98 9.94 0.77 -5.08
N PRO A 99 10.36 -0.48 -5.35
CA PRO A 99 11.37 -0.76 -6.38
C PRO A 99 10.93 -0.25 -7.76
N GLU A 100 11.83 0.44 -8.46
CA GLU A 100 11.54 1.00 -9.79
C GLU A 100 11.24 -0.10 -10.81
N ALA A 101 11.91 -1.24 -10.69
CA ALA A 101 11.69 -2.42 -11.51
C ALA A 101 10.24 -2.95 -11.49
N PHE A 102 9.42 -2.56 -10.51
CA PHE A 102 8.03 -3.01 -10.41
C PHE A 102 7.08 -2.23 -11.32
N ASN A 103 7.50 -1.10 -11.91
CA ASN A 103 6.63 -0.26 -12.75
C ASN A 103 5.27 0.02 -12.08
N SER A 104 5.27 0.38 -10.80
CA SER A 104 4.02 0.50 -10.03
C SER A 104 3.19 1.71 -10.44
N TYR A 105 1.86 1.63 -10.25
CA TYR A 105 0.97 2.79 -10.43
C TYR A 105 1.44 3.98 -9.61
N TYR A 106 1.87 3.73 -8.36
CA TYR A 106 2.32 4.76 -7.45
C TYR A 106 3.55 5.53 -8.01
N LYS A 107 4.46 4.87 -8.74
CA LYS A 107 5.62 5.55 -9.36
C LYS A 107 5.20 6.43 -10.55
N THR A 108 4.23 5.99 -11.32
CA THR A 108 3.84 6.65 -12.58
C THR A 108 2.81 7.76 -12.37
N ASN A 109 1.82 7.51 -11.53
CA ASN A 109 0.57 8.26 -11.45
C ASN A 109 0.44 9.06 -10.15
N THR A 110 1.53 9.31 -9.43
CA THR A 110 1.45 10.07 -8.19
C THR A 110 2.51 11.15 -8.07
N ILE A 111 2.15 12.22 -7.37
CA ILE A 111 3.07 13.24 -6.88
C ILE A 111 3.05 13.16 -5.35
N SER A 112 4.19 12.80 -4.74
CA SER A 112 4.33 12.76 -3.28
C SER A 112 4.22 14.15 -2.66
N ASP A 113 3.57 14.23 -1.50
CA ASP A 113 3.53 15.45 -0.70
C ASP A 113 4.93 15.76 -0.13
N ARG A 114 5.26 17.05 -0.06
CA ARG A 114 6.59 17.51 0.38
C ARG A 114 6.82 17.39 1.88
N LYS A 115 5.75 17.41 2.69
CA LYS A 115 5.81 17.34 4.16
C LYS A 115 5.67 15.90 4.65
N ASP A 116 4.90 15.09 3.94
CA ASP A 116 4.69 13.68 4.24
C ASP A 116 4.78 12.86 2.95
N CYS A 117 5.95 12.26 2.70
CA CYS A 117 6.22 11.51 1.47
C CYS A 117 5.26 10.32 1.24
N SER A 118 4.58 9.85 2.29
CA SER A 118 3.60 8.76 2.20
C SER A 118 2.27 9.25 1.64
N LYS A 119 1.98 10.54 1.75
CA LYS A 119 0.82 11.15 1.11
C LYS A 119 1.11 11.48 -0.33
N PHE A 120 0.09 11.36 -1.17
CA PHE A 120 0.23 11.66 -2.59
C PHE A 120 -1.02 12.24 -3.22
N THR A 121 -0.84 12.87 -4.37
CA THR A 121 -1.92 13.28 -5.28
C THR A 121 -1.85 12.44 -6.55
N GLU A 122 -3.00 11.92 -7.00
CA GLU A 122 -3.08 11.15 -8.24
C GLU A 122 -3.09 12.06 -9.47
N ILE A 123 -2.23 11.75 -10.43
CA ILE A 123 -2.16 12.40 -11.75
C ILE A 123 -2.57 11.43 -12.87
N GLU A 124 -3.09 11.99 -13.94
CA GLU A 124 -3.42 11.24 -15.14
C GLU A 124 -2.18 11.06 -16.02
N LYS A 125 -1.83 9.79 -16.26
CA LYS A 125 -0.69 9.41 -17.08
C LYS A 125 -0.87 7.96 -17.50
N ASN A 126 -1.11 7.74 -18.79
CA ASN A 126 -1.20 6.40 -19.34
C ASN A 126 0.20 5.86 -19.65
N THR A 127 0.38 4.55 -19.45
CA THR A 127 1.64 3.85 -19.75
C THR A 127 1.36 2.50 -20.40
N ASP A 128 2.31 2.00 -21.17
CA ASP A 128 2.24 0.65 -21.72
C ASP A 128 2.21 -0.42 -20.62
N TYR A 129 1.62 -1.57 -20.92
CA TYR A 129 1.59 -2.72 -20.01
C TYR A 129 2.97 -3.38 -19.90
N LYS A 130 3.69 -3.16 -18.79
CA LYS A 130 5.05 -3.70 -18.51
C LYS A 130 5.25 -4.06 -17.03
N TYR A 131 4.45 -4.97 -16.50
CA TYR A 131 4.33 -5.15 -15.05
C TYR A 131 4.93 -6.46 -14.53
N THR A 132 5.82 -6.37 -13.54
CA THR A 132 6.72 -7.45 -13.07
C THR A 132 6.84 -7.54 -11.53
N GLY A 133 6.09 -6.71 -10.78
CA GLY A 133 6.24 -6.58 -9.32
C GLY A 133 5.17 -7.28 -8.48
N ASN A 134 5.35 -7.28 -7.16
CA ASN A 134 4.33 -7.70 -6.20
C ASN A 134 3.45 -6.51 -5.79
N TYR A 135 2.34 -6.32 -6.51
CA TYR A 135 1.42 -5.20 -6.31
C TYR A 135 0.54 -5.35 -5.05
N GLY A 136 0.24 -6.58 -4.64
CA GLY A 136 -0.62 -6.87 -3.48
C GLY A 136 0.00 -6.51 -2.12
N LYS A 137 1.29 -6.16 -2.10
CA LYS A 137 2.01 -5.74 -0.89
C LYS A 137 1.83 -4.25 -0.58
N TYR A 138 1.57 -3.42 -1.60
CA TYR A 138 1.47 -1.97 -1.46
C TYR A 138 0.02 -1.54 -1.57
N VAL A 139 -0.42 -0.74 -0.60
CA VAL A 139 -1.81 -0.29 -0.51
C VAL A 139 -1.90 1.18 -0.21
N ASP A 140 -3.02 1.79 -0.61
CA ASP A 140 -3.36 3.15 -0.20
C ASP A 140 -4.66 3.22 0.58
N ILE A 141 -4.67 4.06 1.62
CA ILE A 141 -5.84 4.40 2.42
C ILE A 141 -5.91 5.92 2.45
N ASN A 142 -6.98 6.50 1.90
CA ASN A 142 -7.17 7.96 1.83
C ASN A 142 -5.94 8.71 1.28
N ASN A 143 -5.37 8.23 0.18
CA ASN A 143 -4.18 8.77 -0.48
C ASN A 143 -2.91 8.78 0.39
N VAL A 144 -2.84 7.91 1.40
CA VAL A 144 -1.64 7.62 2.16
C VAL A 144 -1.16 6.22 1.79
N LEU A 145 0.12 6.09 1.42
CA LEU A 145 0.74 4.87 0.94
C LEU A 145 1.34 4.05 2.08
N TYR A 146 1.05 2.75 2.07
CA TYR A 146 1.52 1.79 3.04
C TYR A 146 2.09 0.53 2.36
N GLU A 147 3.02 -0.10 3.06
CA GLU A 147 3.45 -1.48 2.85
C GLU A 147 2.73 -2.36 3.89
N ILE A 148 2.07 -3.43 3.46
CA ILE A 148 1.60 -4.46 4.39
C ILE A 148 2.82 -5.26 4.84
N ILE A 149 3.07 -5.29 6.15
CA ILE A 149 4.18 -6.01 6.77
C ILE A 149 3.70 -7.15 7.68
N GLY A 150 2.38 -7.29 7.89
CA GLY A 150 1.77 -8.39 8.61
C GLY A 150 0.29 -8.52 8.29
N LEU A 151 -0.22 -9.76 8.33
CA LEU A 151 -1.63 -10.09 8.18
C LEU A 151 -1.95 -11.27 9.11
N SER A 152 -3.05 -11.18 9.86
CA SER A 152 -3.56 -12.26 10.70
C SER A 152 -5.09 -12.27 10.64
N PRO A 153 -5.77 -13.43 10.53
CA PRO A 153 -5.18 -14.76 10.32
C PRO A 153 -4.51 -14.86 8.94
N ASP A 154 -3.48 -15.69 8.84
CA ASP A 154 -2.70 -15.91 7.61
C ASP A 154 -3.04 -17.25 6.93
N ASP A 155 -4.11 -17.93 7.35
CA ASP A 155 -4.57 -19.21 6.81
C ASP A 155 -4.81 -19.23 5.28
N GLY A 156 -4.97 -18.04 4.67
CA GLY A 156 -5.17 -17.86 3.24
C GLY A 156 -3.92 -17.44 2.47
N CYS A 157 -2.74 -17.42 3.11
CA CYS A 157 -1.48 -16.92 2.57
C CYS A 157 -0.61 -18.04 1.98
N ALA A 158 0.02 -17.76 0.85
CA ALA A 158 1.01 -18.63 0.23
C ALA A 158 2.38 -17.95 0.23
N PHE A 159 3.19 -18.24 1.24
CA PHE A 159 4.57 -17.79 1.34
C PHE A 159 5.44 -18.71 0.47
N HIS A 160 5.84 -18.23 -0.70
CA HIS A 160 6.80 -18.89 -1.59
C HIS A 160 8.15 -18.18 -1.56
#